data_AF-E3RRN0-F1
#
_entry.id   AF-E3RRN0-F1
#
_cell.length_a   1.000
_cell.length_b   1.000
_cell.length_c   1.000
_cell.angle_alpha   90.00
_cell.angle_beta   90.00
_cell.angle_gamma   90.00
#
_symmetry.space_group_name_H-M   'P 1'
#
loop_
_entity.id
_entity.type
_entity.pdbx_description
1 polymer ?
#
loop_
_entity_poly.entity_id
_entity_poly.type
_entity_poly.pdbx_seq_one_letter_code
_entity_poly.pdbx_strand_id
1 'polypeptide(L)'
;MVNANVSFDTIGPFLVWQFLIPFAAGWVQTILYSIFIRAGNPKPHPGSPRFIKHRRNILIAIYAAYFVFTIYEVDFNLQRSSNAYNDLGVPINVDESGLNSRFRKLTVRFHPDKIGPNVDRNMANNYYVHLKHARDIILDPAKRFAYDRFGPDIFAQCQNCLTIKDYTDNALLTAGTTYGALLIFLIGANALGFLSDGSYWRYLGLLAVATFEVRTALRPDHPAVLSKYLNPLVASTNLRPAYLPFQIVAIAKKASISLAQFLALLMPLYRADSQNPAKPTDDSDETRHRQLDRLGGLVEEINKDANRLLELESIPYRDNERAKSELREALKKYMVQNVVHQEKEVRNAMGQVMMRKRTGVPHGAVGTK
;
A
#
# COMPACT_ATOMS: atom_id res chain seq x y z
N MET A 1 37.00 -10.05 -9.08
CA MET A 1 36.68 -8.88 -8.23
C MET A 1 35.78 -7.97 -9.06
N VAL A 2 34.48 -7.95 -8.76
CA VAL A 2 33.53 -7.07 -9.46
C VAL A 2 33.74 -5.68 -8.88
N ASN A 3 34.29 -4.76 -9.66
CA ASN A 3 34.38 -3.35 -9.29
C ASN A 3 32.94 -2.80 -9.25
N ALA A 4 32.32 -2.83 -8.08
CA ALA A 4 31.09 -2.12 -7.81
C ALA A 4 31.42 -0.63 -7.77
N ASN A 5 31.52 -0.01 -8.96
CA ASN A 5 31.60 1.43 -9.09
C ASN A 5 30.22 1.98 -8.68
N VAL A 6 30.06 2.30 -7.40
CA VAL A 6 28.82 2.92 -6.92
C VAL A 6 28.78 4.33 -7.49
N SER A 7 28.02 4.52 -8.56
CA SER A 7 27.89 5.82 -9.22
C SER A 7 27.27 6.83 -8.27
N PHE A 8 27.71 8.09 -8.36
CA PHE A 8 27.13 9.19 -7.58
C PHE A 8 25.62 9.36 -7.87
N ASP A 9 25.14 8.91 -9.02
CA ASP A 9 23.71 8.87 -9.35
C ASP A 9 22.90 7.93 -8.44
N THR A 10 23.56 6.93 -7.83
CA THR A 10 22.93 5.98 -6.92
C THR A 10 22.93 6.48 -5.47
N ILE A 11 24.01 7.13 -5.03
CA ILE A 11 24.16 7.63 -3.64
C ILE A 11 23.62 9.06 -3.48
N GLY A 12 23.76 9.90 -4.50
CA GLY A 12 23.40 11.32 -4.50
C GLY A 12 21.95 11.56 -4.07
N PRO A 13 20.96 10.86 -4.63
CA PRO A 13 19.58 10.97 -4.18
C PRO A 13 19.45 10.67 -2.68
N PHE A 14 20.04 9.57 -2.19
CA PHE A 14 19.98 9.22 -0.78
C PHE A 14 20.53 10.31 0.14
N LEU A 15 21.67 10.90 -0.20
CA LEU A 15 22.26 12.01 0.56
C LEU A 15 21.38 13.28 0.55
N VAL A 16 20.78 13.59 -0.59
CA VAL A 16 19.83 14.71 -0.71
C VAL A 16 18.61 14.49 0.18
N TRP A 17 18.03 13.28 0.17
CA TRP A 17 16.83 12.95 0.96
C TRP A 17 17.11 12.93 2.47
N GLN A 18 18.25 12.38 2.88
CA GLN A 18 18.59 12.17 4.29
C GLN A 18 19.14 13.44 4.97
N PHE A 19 19.87 14.29 4.25
CA PHE A 19 20.60 15.42 4.85
C PHE A 19 20.16 16.79 4.31
N LEU A 20 20.04 16.92 2.99
CA LEU A 20 19.78 18.22 2.37
C LEU A 20 18.36 18.70 2.62
N ILE A 21 17.37 17.81 2.54
CA ILE A 21 15.96 18.18 2.73
C ILE A 21 15.63 18.56 4.18
N PRO A 22 16.09 17.83 5.21
CA PRO A 22 15.92 18.27 6.59
C PRO A 22 16.57 19.62 6.90
N PHE A 23 17.68 19.95 6.21
CA PHE A 23 18.33 21.25 6.29
C PHE A 23 17.52 22.34 5.59
N ALA A 24 17.11 22.09 4.34
CA ALA A 24 16.28 23.01 3.56
C ALA A 24 14.94 23.31 4.25
N ALA A 25 14.33 22.33 4.93
CA ALA A 25 13.12 22.54 5.71
C ALA A 25 13.28 23.59 6.84
N GLY A 26 14.48 23.72 7.42
CA GLY A 26 14.78 24.77 8.40
C GLY A 26 14.82 26.17 7.78
N TRP A 27 15.38 26.29 6.58
CA TRP A 27 15.35 27.53 5.79
C TRP A 27 13.92 27.90 5.39
N VAL A 28 13.18 26.94 4.85
CA VAL A 28 11.77 27.11 4.47
C VAL A 28 10.95 27.54 5.68
N GLN A 29 11.14 26.92 6.85
CA GLN A 29 10.45 27.30 8.08
C GLN A 29 10.75 28.75 8.49
N THR A 30 12.01 29.20 8.35
CA THR A 30 12.41 30.57 8.66
C THR A 30 11.76 31.57 7.71
N ILE A 31 11.71 31.26 6.42
CA ILE A 31 11.06 32.07 5.38
C ILE A 31 9.53 32.12 5.61
N LEU A 32 8.91 30.98 5.93
CA LEU A 32 7.49 30.92 6.24
C LEU A 32 7.17 31.76 7.48
N TYR A 33 8.02 31.74 8.50
CA TYR A 33 7.83 32.61 9.66
C TYR A 33 8.02 34.10 9.35
N SER A 34 8.91 34.49 8.43
CA SER A 34 9.00 35.90 8.03
C SER A 34 7.79 36.38 7.24
N ILE A 35 7.11 35.49 6.51
CA ILE A 35 5.94 35.84 5.70
C ILE A 35 4.64 35.81 6.53
N PHE A 36 4.44 34.75 7.31
CA PHE A 36 3.16 34.48 7.99
C PHE A 36 3.08 35.07 9.41
N ILE A 37 4.20 35.29 10.09
CA ILE A 37 4.20 35.89 11.43
C ILE A 37 4.32 37.41 11.26
N ARG A 38 3.24 38.12 11.62
CA ARG A 38 3.22 39.59 11.63
C ARG A 38 4.38 40.15 12.47
N ALA A 39 5.05 41.18 11.95
CA ALA A 39 6.13 41.88 12.63
C ALA A 39 5.68 42.33 14.04
N GLY A 40 6.40 41.89 15.07
CA GLY A 40 6.10 42.18 16.49
C GLY A 40 5.66 40.96 17.32
N ASN A 41 5.18 39.88 16.71
CA ASN A 41 4.88 38.65 17.44
C ASN A 41 6.15 37.80 17.65
N PRO A 42 6.35 37.18 18.84
CA PRO A 42 7.52 36.36 19.10
C PRO A 42 7.52 35.12 18.20
N LYS A 43 8.60 34.93 17.44
CA LYS A 43 8.80 33.72 16.65
C LYS A 43 8.97 32.52 17.60
N PRO A 44 8.40 31.35 17.29
CA PRO A 44 8.57 30.18 18.14
C PRO A 44 10.05 29.79 18.20
N HIS A 45 10.58 29.66 19.41
CA HIS A 45 11.99 29.35 19.62
C HIS A 45 12.33 27.92 19.15
N PRO A 46 13.54 27.69 18.62
CA PRO A 46 14.05 26.34 18.34
C PRO A 46 13.92 25.46 19.58
N GLY A 47 13.32 24.27 19.43
CA GLY A 47 13.05 23.35 20.53
C GLY A 47 11.67 23.50 21.19
N SER A 48 10.93 24.57 20.93
CA SER A 48 9.53 24.66 21.38
C SER A 48 8.65 23.61 20.68
N PRO A 49 7.62 23.03 21.34
CA PRO A 49 6.71 22.06 20.73
C PRO A 49 6.06 22.55 19.43
N ARG A 50 5.76 23.86 19.35
CA ARG A 50 5.22 24.49 18.14
C ARG A 50 6.24 24.51 17.00
N PHE A 51 7.50 24.84 17.27
CA PHE A 51 8.57 24.84 16.26
C PHE A 51 8.76 23.44 15.65
N ILE A 52 8.76 22.40 16.49
CA ILE A 52 8.89 20.99 16.05
C ILE A 52 7.69 20.58 15.18
N LYS A 53 6.46 20.92 15.60
CA LYS A 53 5.22 20.62 14.84
C LYS A 53 5.23 21.29 13.46
N HIS A 54 5.64 22.56 13.39
CA HIS A 54 5.74 23.28 12.12
C HIS A 54 6.79 22.66 11.20
N ARG A 55 7.98 22.35 11.72
CA ARG A 55 9.04 21.68 10.95
C ARG A 55 8.56 20.34 10.37
N ARG A 56 7.86 19.54 11.18
CA ARG A 56 7.28 18.27 10.75
C ARG A 56 6.29 18.45 9.62
N ASN A 57 5.32 19.36 9.78
CA ASN A 57 4.28 19.57 8.76
C ASN A 57 4.90 20.03 7.43
N ILE A 58 5.93 20.89 7.49
CA ILE A 58 6.69 21.31 6.31
C ILE A 58 7.37 20.11 5.64
N LEU A 59 8.04 19.26 6.41
CA LEU A 59 8.68 18.06 5.88
C LEU A 59 7.68 17.08 5.26
N ILE A 60 6.55 16.82 5.92
CA ILE A 60 5.47 15.99 5.38
C ILE A 60 4.96 16.58 4.05
N ALA A 61 4.76 17.90 3.99
CA ALA A 61 4.32 18.57 2.77
C ALA A 61 5.37 18.46 1.64
N ILE A 62 6.66 18.63 1.95
CA ILE A 62 7.75 18.46 0.98
C ILE A 62 7.79 17.02 0.44
N TYR A 63 7.73 16.02 1.33
CA TYR A 63 7.74 14.61 0.93
C TYR A 63 6.50 14.24 0.12
N ALA A 64 5.31 14.72 0.51
CA ALA A 64 4.07 14.48 -0.24
C ALA A 64 4.11 15.15 -1.63
N ALA A 65 4.57 16.40 -1.71
CA ALA A 65 4.71 17.11 -2.98
C ALA A 65 5.70 16.40 -3.90
N TYR A 66 6.81 15.92 -3.35
CA TYR A 66 7.79 15.19 -4.14
C TYR A 66 7.30 13.79 -4.54
N PHE A 67 6.55 13.08 -3.70
CA PHE A 67 5.90 11.83 -4.10
C PHE A 67 4.98 12.04 -5.31
N VAL A 68 4.18 13.11 -5.30
CA VAL A 68 3.37 13.50 -6.46
C VAL A 68 4.25 13.82 -7.67
N PHE A 69 5.34 14.56 -7.47
CA PHE A 69 6.31 14.85 -8.52
C PHE A 69 6.92 13.57 -9.12
N THR A 70 7.27 12.56 -8.32
CA THR A 70 7.83 11.30 -8.84
C THR A 70 6.85 10.52 -9.70
N ILE A 71 5.56 10.57 -9.37
CA ILE A 71 4.51 9.95 -10.18
C ILE A 71 4.38 10.74 -11.49
N TYR A 72 4.36 12.06 -11.41
CA TYR A 72 4.31 12.94 -12.57
C TYR A 72 5.53 12.77 -13.48
N GLU A 73 6.73 12.67 -12.94
CA GLU A 73 7.98 12.48 -13.67
C GLU A 73 7.96 11.18 -14.48
N VAL A 74 7.57 10.07 -13.84
CA VAL A 74 7.49 8.78 -14.54
C VAL A 74 6.44 8.80 -15.63
N ASP A 75 5.27 9.34 -15.33
CA ASP A 75 4.20 9.52 -16.31
C ASP A 75 4.65 10.40 -17.49
N PHE A 76 5.29 11.53 -17.21
CA PHE A 76 5.83 12.44 -18.24
C PHE A 76 6.90 11.76 -19.10
N ASN A 77 7.82 11.02 -18.49
CA ASN A 77 8.87 10.30 -19.20
C ASN A 77 8.30 9.18 -20.08
N LEU A 78 7.31 8.42 -19.60
CA LEU A 78 6.63 7.37 -20.37
C LEU A 78 5.84 7.93 -21.55
N GLN A 79 5.27 9.13 -21.40
CA GLN A 79 4.58 9.82 -22.49
C GLN A 79 5.58 10.39 -23.51
N ARG A 80 6.71 10.92 -23.04
CA ARG A 80 7.77 11.46 -23.90
C ARG A 80 8.47 10.38 -24.71
N SER A 81 8.65 9.17 -24.18
CA SER A 81 9.35 8.08 -24.87
C SER A 81 8.61 7.55 -26.11
N SER A 82 7.44 8.08 -26.44
CA SER A 82 6.52 7.60 -27.49
C SER A 82 6.21 6.10 -27.36
N ASN A 83 5.26 5.62 -28.16
CA ASN A 83 4.96 4.19 -28.25
C ASN A 83 4.75 3.83 -29.72
N ALA A 84 4.83 2.53 -30.05
CA ALA A 84 4.76 2.05 -31.44
C ALA A 84 3.47 2.50 -32.16
N TYR A 85 2.36 2.60 -31.43
CA TYR A 85 1.08 3.06 -31.95
C TYR A 85 1.11 4.57 -32.29
N ASN A 86 1.67 5.39 -31.39
CA ASN A 86 1.82 6.83 -31.55
C ASN A 86 2.82 7.16 -32.67
N ASP A 87 3.93 6.41 -32.77
CA ASP A 87 4.93 6.56 -33.82
C ASP A 87 4.33 6.32 -35.21
N LEU A 88 3.41 5.37 -35.31
CA LEU A 88 2.68 5.05 -36.55
C LEU A 88 1.40 5.88 -36.73
N GLY A 89 0.97 6.63 -35.72
CA GLY A 89 -0.28 7.41 -35.72
C GLY A 89 -1.53 6.54 -35.86
N VAL A 90 -1.55 5.37 -35.22
CA VAL A 90 -2.66 4.41 -35.24
C VAL A 90 -3.26 4.21 -33.84
N PRO A 91 -4.56 3.90 -33.72
CA PRO A 91 -5.15 3.59 -32.43
C PRO A 91 -4.72 2.21 -31.93
N ILE A 92 -4.81 1.97 -30.62
CA ILE A 92 -4.40 0.70 -29.99
C ILE A 92 -5.20 -0.49 -30.53
N ASN A 93 -6.44 -0.28 -30.96
CA ASN A 93 -7.33 -1.29 -31.54
C ASN A 93 -7.24 -1.39 -33.07
N VAL A 94 -6.12 -0.97 -33.68
CA VAL A 94 -5.97 -0.98 -35.15
C VAL A 94 -5.98 -2.40 -35.72
N ASP A 95 -6.69 -2.56 -36.84
CA ASP A 95 -6.71 -3.76 -37.68
C ASP A 95 -5.50 -3.80 -38.62
N GLU A 96 -5.11 -4.99 -39.09
CA GLU A 96 -3.96 -5.17 -39.98
C GLU A 96 -4.05 -4.35 -41.28
N SER A 97 -5.26 -4.24 -41.85
CA SER A 97 -5.49 -3.44 -43.07
C SER A 97 -5.26 -1.95 -42.83
N GLY A 98 -5.74 -1.43 -41.69
CA GLY A 98 -5.55 -0.05 -41.27
C GLY A 98 -4.09 0.27 -40.97
N LEU A 99 -3.40 -0.65 -40.29
CA LEU A 99 -1.96 -0.55 -39.99
C LEU A 99 -1.14 -0.46 -41.29
N ASN A 100 -1.37 -1.38 -42.23
CA ASN A 100 -0.66 -1.41 -43.50
C ASN A 100 -0.95 -0.17 -44.36
N SER A 101 -2.20 0.32 -44.36
CA SER A 101 -2.59 1.55 -45.07
C SER A 101 -1.85 2.78 -44.51
N ARG A 102 -1.79 2.92 -43.18
CA ARG A 102 -1.08 4.02 -42.51
C ARG A 102 0.42 3.94 -42.73
N PHE A 103 1.00 2.75 -42.62
CA PHE A 103 2.42 2.55 -42.89
C PHE A 103 2.79 2.94 -44.32
N ARG A 104 2.00 2.55 -45.33
CA ARG A 104 2.24 2.98 -46.73
C ARG A 104 2.30 4.50 -46.88
N LYS A 105 1.43 5.25 -46.20
CA LYS A 105 1.44 6.72 -46.19
C LYS A 105 2.70 7.28 -45.53
N LEU A 106 3.13 6.69 -44.41
CA LEU A 106 4.37 7.07 -43.72
C LEU A 106 5.61 6.76 -44.57
N THR A 107 5.65 5.60 -45.22
CA THR A 107 6.73 5.23 -46.14
C THR A 107 6.86 6.25 -47.26
N VAL A 108 5.77 6.68 -47.89
CA VAL A 108 5.83 7.70 -48.95
C VAL A 108 6.43 9.03 -48.46
N ARG A 109 6.24 9.37 -47.19
CA ARG A 109 6.73 10.62 -46.59
C ARG A 109 8.17 10.54 -46.08
N PHE A 110 8.56 9.40 -45.51
CA PHE A 110 9.83 9.24 -44.79
C PHE A 110 10.81 8.27 -45.49
N HIS A 111 10.53 7.83 -46.73
CA HIS A 111 11.48 7.01 -47.47
C HIS A 111 12.81 7.76 -47.67
N PRO A 112 13.98 7.13 -47.42
CA PRO A 112 15.30 7.79 -47.51
C PRO A 112 15.63 8.40 -48.88
N ASP A 113 14.92 7.99 -49.94
CA ASP A 113 15.10 8.51 -51.31
C ASP A 113 14.21 9.71 -51.65
N LYS A 114 13.20 10.02 -50.83
CA LYS A 114 12.25 11.12 -51.09
C LYS A 114 12.55 12.38 -50.29
N ILE A 115 13.64 12.38 -49.53
CA ILE A 115 13.94 13.41 -48.55
C ILE A 115 14.76 14.51 -49.21
N GLY A 116 14.38 15.76 -48.97
CA GLY A 116 15.02 16.91 -49.57
C GLY A 116 16.51 17.05 -49.18
N PRO A 117 17.29 17.82 -49.95
CA PRO A 117 18.75 17.93 -49.79
C PRO A 117 19.21 18.52 -48.45
N ASN A 118 18.32 19.13 -47.67
CA ASN A 118 18.62 19.78 -46.39
C ASN A 118 18.40 18.90 -45.15
N VAL A 119 18.09 17.60 -45.32
CA VAL A 119 17.86 16.67 -44.20
C VAL A 119 18.98 15.64 -44.16
N ASP A 120 19.51 15.37 -42.97
CA ASP A 120 20.50 14.31 -42.78
C ASP A 120 19.90 12.94 -43.15
N ARG A 121 20.45 12.35 -44.22
CA ARG A 121 19.99 11.07 -44.77
C ARG A 121 20.15 9.93 -43.75
N ASN A 122 21.14 10.02 -42.86
CA ASN A 122 21.36 9.02 -41.81
C ASN A 122 20.27 9.07 -40.75
N MET A 123 19.93 10.26 -40.25
CA MET A 123 18.82 10.44 -39.29
C MET A 123 17.50 9.91 -39.87
N ALA A 124 17.23 10.21 -41.14
CA ALA A 124 15.99 9.79 -41.74
C ALA A 124 15.93 8.28 -42.04
N ASN A 125 17.05 7.66 -42.42
CA ASN A 125 17.14 6.20 -42.52
C ASN A 125 16.87 5.54 -41.15
N ASN A 126 17.49 6.05 -40.08
CA ASN A 126 17.26 5.53 -38.73
C ASN A 126 15.79 5.67 -38.31
N TYR A 127 15.16 6.81 -38.59
CA TYR A 127 13.75 7.02 -38.31
C TYR A 127 12.85 6.08 -39.13
N TYR A 128 13.16 5.86 -40.41
CA TYR A 128 12.41 4.91 -41.24
C TYR A 128 12.55 3.46 -40.75
N VAL A 129 13.74 3.05 -40.33
CA VAL A 129 13.99 1.75 -39.69
C VAL A 129 13.20 1.61 -38.39
N HIS A 130 13.13 2.67 -37.58
CA HIS A 130 12.30 2.72 -36.38
C HIS A 130 10.80 2.51 -36.70
N LEU A 131 10.26 3.22 -37.69
CA LEU A 131 8.87 3.03 -38.12
C LEU A 131 8.60 1.62 -38.64
N LYS A 132 9.56 1.02 -39.37
CA LYS A 132 9.45 -0.35 -39.84
C LYS A 132 9.41 -1.33 -38.66
N HIS A 133 10.30 -1.15 -37.68
CA HIS A 133 10.33 -1.96 -36.47
C HIS A 133 9.04 -1.84 -35.65
N ALA A 134 8.51 -0.61 -35.50
CA ALA A 134 7.23 -0.39 -34.83
C ALA A 134 6.07 -1.13 -35.52
N ARG A 135 6.04 -1.13 -36.87
CA ARG A 135 5.03 -1.87 -37.64
C ARG A 135 5.18 -3.37 -37.42
N ASP A 136 6.41 -3.89 -37.49
CA ASP A 136 6.68 -5.32 -37.35
C ASP A 136 6.29 -5.84 -35.95
N ILE A 137 6.40 -5.01 -34.91
CA ILE A 137 5.89 -5.32 -33.56
C ILE A 137 4.37 -5.46 -33.54
N ILE A 138 3.63 -4.51 -34.14
CA ILE A 138 2.16 -4.51 -34.08
C ILE A 138 1.56 -5.55 -35.04
N LEU A 139 2.23 -5.83 -36.15
CA LEU A 139 1.76 -6.77 -37.17
C LEU A 139 1.79 -8.22 -36.67
N ASP A 140 2.82 -8.60 -35.91
CA ASP A 140 2.94 -9.94 -35.33
C ASP A 140 2.11 -10.05 -34.04
N PRO A 141 1.10 -10.94 -33.96
CA PRO A 141 0.25 -11.07 -32.78
C PRO A 141 1.03 -11.40 -31.50
N ALA A 142 2.11 -12.18 -31.58
CA ALA A 142 2.90 -12.55 -30.41
C ALA A 142 3.72 -11.36 -29.91
N LYS A 143 4.33 -10.60 -30.81
CA LYS A 143 5.08 -9.38 -30.47
C LYS A 143 4.17 -8.27 -29.98
N ARG A 144 2.99 -8.10 -30.59
CA ARG A 144 1.97 -7.15 -30.14
C ARG A 144 1.52 -7.47 -28.71
N PHE A 145 1.25 -8.76 -28.43
CA PHE A 145 0.91 -9.21 -27.08
C PHE A 145 2.00 -8.87 -26.06
N ALA A 146 3.26 -9.16 -26.40
CA ALA A 146 4.41 -8.91 -25.53
C ALA A 146 4.63 -7.41 -25.32
N TYR A 147 4.56 -6.61 -26.39
CA TYR A 147 4.75 -5.16 -26.34
C TYR A 147 3.69 -4.46 -25.49
N ASP A 148 2.41 -4.81 -25.67
CA ASP A 148 1.33 -4.15 -24.92
C ASP A 148 1.45 -4.38 -23.40
N ARG A 149 1.98 -5.55 -22.98
CA ARG A 149 2.05 -5.97 -21.57
C ARG A 149 3.37 -5.64 -20.88
N PHE A 150 4.48 -5.85 -21.58
CA PHE A 150 5.82 -5.77 -21.01
C PHE A 150 6.61 -4.56 -21.53
N GLY A 151 6.11 -3.88 -22.56
CA GLY A 151 6.76 -2.72 -23.16
C GLY A 151 7.90 -3.12 -24.12
N PRO A 152 8.67 -2.13 -24.61
CA PRO A 152 9.77 -2.37 -25.56
C PRO A 152 10.93 -3.17 -24.97
N ASP A 153 11.15 -3.09 -23.65
CA ASP A 153 12.30 -3.71 -22.97
C ASP A 153 12.30 -5.24 -23.07
N ILE A 154 11.14 -5.86 -23.28
CA ILE A 154 11.01 -7.31 -23.42
C ILE A 154 11.81 -7.86 -24.60
N PHE A 155 11.95 -7.09 -25.68
CA PHE A 155 12.72 -7.50 -26.86
C PHE A 155 14.23 -7.47 -26.61
N ALA A 156 14.70 -6.63 -25.68
CA ALA A 156 16.08 -6.63 -25.23
C ALA A 156 16.35 -7.78 -24.23
N GLN A 157 15.37 -8.08 -23.37
CA GLN A 157 15.46 -9.15 -22.38
C GLN A 157 15.40 -10.55 -23.01
N CYS A 158 14.65 -10.72 -24.11
CA CYS A 158 14.54 -11.98 -24.83
C CYS A 158 14.62 -11.82 -26.35
N GLN A 159 15.83 -11.94 -26.88
CA GLN A 159 16.08 -11.86 -28.33
C GLN A 159 15.60 -13.10 -29.11
N ASN A 160 15.56 -14.26 -28.45
CA ASN A 160 15.20 -15.55 -29.08
C ASN A 160 13.74 -15.98 -28.84
N CYS A 161 12.93 -15.14 -28.18
CA CYS A 161 11.52 -15.44 -27.95
C CYS A 161 10.72 -15.30 -29.25
N LEU A 162 9.89 -16.30 -29.57
CA LEU A 162 9.04 -16.29 -30.76
C LEU A 162 7.56 -16.41 -30.39
N THR A 163 7.25 -17.22 -29.37
CA THR A 163 5.87 -17.48 -28.97
C THR A 163 5.44 -16.60 -27.80
N ILE A 164 4.12 -16.42 -27.64
CA ILE A 164 3.53 -15.73 -26.47
C ILE A 164 4.00 -16.35 -25.15
N LYS A 165 4.15 -17.68 -25.13
CA LYS A 165 4.63 -18.41 -23.96
C LYS A 165 6.06 -18.02 -23.62
N ASP A 166 6.97 -18.01 -24.59
CA ASP A 166 8.38 -17.67 -24.34
C ASP A 166 8.53 -16.27 -23.74
N TYR A 167 7.78 -15.30 -24.28
CA TYR A 167 7.76 -13.93 -23.75
C TYR A 167 7.18 -13.87 -22.33
N THR A 168 6.09 -14.60 -22.07
CA THR A 168 5.44 -14.62 -20.76
C THR A 168 6.32 -15.30 -19.71
N ASP A 169 6.97 -16.41 -20.05
CA ASP A 169 7.86 -17.15 -19.15
C ASP A 169 9.08 -16.31 -18.79
N ASN A 170 9.69 -15.63 -19.77
CA ASN A 170 10.81 -14.72 -19.53
C ASN A 170 10.38 -13.51 -18.65
N ALA A 171 9.23 -12.91 -18.95
CA ALA A 171 8.70 -11.80 -18.15
C ALA A 171 8.39 -12.23 -16.70
N LEU A 172 7.82 -13.43 -16.49
CA LEU A 172 7.55 -13.97 -15.16
C LEU A 172 8.83 -14.31 -14.41
N LEU A 173 9.86 -14.83 -15.09
CA LEU A 173 11.16 -15.09 -14.47
C LEU A 173 11.83 -13.79 -14.04
N THR A 174 11.79 -12.76 -14.89
CA THR A 174 12.31 -11.41 -14.57
C THR A 174 11.52 -10.77 -13.42
N ALA A 175 10.19 -10.88 -13.41
CA ALA A 175 9.37 -10.41 -12.30
C ALA A 175 9.68 -11.19 -11.00
N GLY A 176 9.78 -12.51 -11.06
CA GLY A 176 10.09 -13.36 -9.90
C GLY A 176 11.47 -13.07 -9.30
N THR A 177 12.48 -12.88 -10.14
CA THR A 177 13.83 -12.51 -9.69
C THR A 177 13.87 -11.11 -9.07
N THR A 178 13.23 -10.12 -9.70
CA THR A 178 13.19 -8.75 -9.17
C THR A 178 12.42 -8.65 -7.85
N TYR A 179 11.22 -9.22 -7.76
CA TYR A 179 10.44 -9.22 -6.51
C TYR A 179 11.04 -10.12 -5.43
N GLY A 180 11.64 -11.25 -5.81
CA GLY A 180 12.36 -12.12 -4.89
C GLY A 180 13.55 -11.40 -4.25
N ALA A 181 14.37 -10.72 -5.06
CA ALA A 181 15.49 -9.91 -4.58
C ALA A 181 15.02 -8.78 -3.65
N LEU A 182 13.94 -8.06 -4.01
CA LEU A 182 13.35 -7.02 -3.17
C LEU A 182 12.80 -7.58 -1.85
N LEU A 183 12.15 -8.74 -1.87
CA LEU A 183 11.63 -9.39 -0.67
C LEU A 183 12.76 -9.81 0.27
N ILE A 184 13.81 -10.45 -0.26
CA ILE A 184 15.01 -10.83 0.51
C ILE A 184 15.66 -9.58 1.12
N PHE A 185 15.78 -8.50 0.35
CA PHE A 185 16.31 -7.23 0.84
C PHE A 185 15.46 -6.66 1.98
N LEU A 186 14.13 -6.63 1.84
CA LEU A 186 13.23 -6.13 2.88
C LEU A 186 13.29 -6.98 4.16
N ILE A 187 13.31 -8.31 4.03
CA ILE A 187 13.43 -9.23 5.16
C ILE A 187 14.78 -9.03 5.86
N GLY A 188 15.88 -8.95 5.09
CA GLY A 188 17.21 -8.71 5.62
C GLY A 188 17.33 -7.37 6.33
N ALA A 189 16.79 -6.29 5.75
CA ALA A 189 16.76 -4.98 6.39
C ALA A 189 15.99 -5.02 7.71
N ASN A 190 14.79 -5.62 7.71
CA ASN A 190 13.95 -5.75 8.90
C ASN A 190 14.63 -6.56 10.01
N ALA A 191 15.31 -7.65 9.65
CA ALA A 191 16.06 -8.49 10.59
C ALA A 191 17.24 -7.76 11.23
N LEU A 192 17.89 -6.84 10.49
CA LEU A 192 18.95 -5.97 11.00
C LEU A 192 18.42 -4.76 11.79
N GLY A 193 17.10 -4.64 11.96
CA GLY A 193 16.46 -3.52 12.67
C GLY A 193 16.30 -2.24 11.84
N PHE A 194 16.67 -2.26 10.56
CA PHE A 194 16.43 -1.16 9.63
C PHE A 194 15.04 -1.32 8.98
N LEU A 195 14.32 -0.22 8.72
CA LEU A 195 13.01 -0.25 8.03
C LEU A 195 11.94 -1.13 8.73
N SER A 196 12.08 -1.42 10.02
CA SER A 196 11.08 -2.16 10.80
C SER A 196 9.75 -1.41 10.89
N ASP A 197 9.85 -0.08 10.93
CA ASP A 197 8.73 0.86 10.99
C ASP A 197 7.91 0.88 9.70
N GLY A 198 6.70 0.35 9.72
CA GLY A 198 5.84 0.25 8.54
C GLY A 198 6.19 -0.92 7.62
N SER A 199 6.95 -1.90 8.12
CA SER A 199 7.32 -3.13 7.39
C SER A 199 6.11 -3.85 6.79
N TYR A 200 5.00 -3.96 7.53
CA TYR A 200 3.73 -4.51 7.05
C TYR A 200 3.27 -3.87 5.72
N TRP A 201 3.23 -2.53 5.65
CA TRP A 201 2.81 -1.81 4.45
C TRP A 201 3.77 -1.99 3.28
N ARG A 202 5.07 -2.19 3.54
CA ARG A 202 6.06 -2.47 2.50
C ARG A 202 5.87 -3.87 1.92
N TYR A 203 5.67 -4.89 2.76
CA TYR A 203 5.38 -6.24 2.27
C TYR A 203 4.06 -6.30 1.51
N LEU A 204 3.02 -5.66 2.03
CA LEU A 204 1.72 -5.58 1.37
C LEU A 204 1.81 -4.82 0.05
N GLY A 205 2.54 -3.70 0.00
CA GLY A 205 2.77 -2.94 -1.23
C GLY A 205 3.55 -3.73 -2.29
N LEU A 206 4.58 -4.47 -1.88
CA LEU A 206 5.34 -5.35 -2.77
C LEU A 206 4.45 -6.46 -3.34
N LEU A 207 3.68 -7.13 -2.48
CA LEU A 207 2.77 -8.20 -2.88
C LEU A 207 1.64 -7.67 -3.76
N ALA A 208 1.09 -6.49 -3.47
CA ALA A 208 0.04 -5.86 -4.28
C ALA A 208 0.52 -5.55 -5.71
N VAL A 209 1.73 -5.00 -5.86
CA VAL A 209 2.28 -4.74 -7.20
C VAL A 209 2.68 -6.03 -7.92
N ALA A 210 3.29 -6.98 -7.22
CA ALA A 210 3.65 -8.27 -7.81
C ALA A 210 2.41 -9.03 -8.32
N THR A 211 1.34 -9.07 -7.52
CA THR A 211 0.07 -9.68 -7.94
C THR A 211 -0.60 -8.92 -9.08
N PHE A 212 -0.51 -7.59 -9.08
CA PHE A 212 -1.00 -6.76 -10.18
C PHE A 212 -0.23 -7.06 -11.49
N GLU A 213 1.10 -7.09 -11.45
CA GLU A 213 1.93 -7.39 -12.62
C GLU A 213 1.68 -8.80 -13.14
N VAL A 214 1.68 -9.82 -12.27
CA VAL A 214 1.42 -11.21 -12.65
C VAL A 214 0.04 -11.35 -13.27
N ARG A 215 -0.97 -10.65 -12.73
CA ARG A 215 -2.30 -10.62 -13.34
C ARG A 215 -2.25 -10.02 -14.75
N THR A 216 -1.56 -8.90 -14.95
CA THR A 216 -1.45 -8.27 -16.28
C THR A 216 -0.67 -9.11 -17.28
N ALA A 217 0.30 -9.90 -16.81
CA ALA A 217 1.09 -10.81 -17.64
C ALA A 217 0.28 -12.02 -18.10
N LEU A 218 -0.43 -12.68 -17.17
CA LEU A 218 -1.13 -13.94 -17.44
C LEU A 218 -2.50 -13.78 -18.09
N ARG A 219 -3.18 -12.65 -17.86
CA ARG A 219 -4.55 -12.47 -18.36
C ARG A 219 -4.59 -11.86 -19.77
N PRO A 220 -5.49 -12.36 -20.64
CA PRO A 220 -5.69 -11.79 -21.96
C PRO A 220 -6.41 -10.43 -21.92
N ASP A 221 -7.16 -10.12 -20.86
CA ASP A 221 -7.84 -8.83 -20.66
C ASP A 221 -6.89 -7.71 -20.19
N HIS A 222 -7.07 -6.52 -20.76
CA HIS A 222 -6.47 -5.31 -20.23
C HIS A 222 -7.05 -4.97 -18.85
N PRO A 223 -6.28 -4.34 -17.94
CA PRO A 223 -6.75 -3.98 -16.61
C PRO A 223 -8.08 -3.21 -16.67
N ALA A 224 -9.10 -3.64 -15.92
CA ALA A 224 -10.44 -3.03 -15.97
C ALA A 224 -10.41 -1.53 -15.64
N VAL A 225 -9.52 -1.11 -14.74
CA VAL A 225 -9.32 0.31 -14.39
C VAL A 225 -8.83 1.11 -15.60
N LEU A 226 -7.94 0.52 -16.39
CA LEU A 226 -7.41 1.13 -17.61
C LEU A 226 -8.49 1.24 -18.69
N SER A 227 -9.13 0.12 -19.00
CA SER A 227 -10.04 0.03 -20.15
C SER A 227 -11.38 0.74 -19.90
N LYS A 228 -11.90 0.73 -18.68
CA LYS A 228 -13.23 1.30 -18.37
C LYS A 228 -13.21 2.75 -17.90
N TYR A 229 -12.12 3.20 -17.27
CA TYR A 229 -12.08 4.52 -16.63
C TYR A 229 -10.98 5.41 -17.21
N LEU A 230 -9.72 4.99 -17.11
CA LEU A 230 -8.58 5.84 -17.45
C LEU A 230 -8.51 6.19 -18.95
N ASN A 231 -8.54 5.19 -19.84
CA ASN A 231 -8.42 5.45 -21.28
C ASN A 231 -9.61 6.24 -21.86
N PRO A 232 -10.88 5.96 -21.51
CA PRO A 232 -12.01 6.76 -21.96
C PRO A 232 -11.94 8.22 -21.49
N LEU A 233 -11.54 8.46 -20.23
CA LEU A 233 -11.38 9.82 -19.70
C LEU A 233 -10.26 10.57 -20.43
N VAL A 234 -9.10 9.94 -20.56
CA VAL A 234 -7.94 10.54 -21.23
C VAL A 234 -8.24 10.83 -22.70
N ALA A 235 -8.85 9.86 -23.41
CA ALA A 235 -9.25 10.03 -24.81
C ALA A 235 -10.31 11.14 -24.99
N SER A 236 -11.25 11.30 -24.05
CA SER A 236 -12.26 12.36 -24.13
C SER A 236 -11.67 13.76 -24.03
N THR A 237 -10.56 13.91 -23.31
CA THR A 237 -9.91 15.21 -23.09
C THR A 237 -8.93 15.60 -24.19
N ASN A 238 -8.54 14.68 -25.09
CA ASN A 238 -7.49 14.87 -26.12
C ASN A 238 -6.16 15.45 -25.60
N LEU A 239 -5.96 15.52 -24.29
CA LEU A 239 -4.74 16.07 -23.68
C LEU A 239 -3.56 15.11 -23.82
N ARG A 240 -3.84 13.79 -23.85
CA ARG A 240 -2.83 12.73 -23.84
C ARG A 240 -3.27 11.51 -24.65
N PRO A 241 -2.34 10.73 -25.21
CA PRO A 241 -2.66 9.46 -25.87
C PRO A 241 -3.06 8.40 -24.83
N ALA A 242 -3.78 7.39 -25.29
CA ALA A 242 -4.23 6.28 -24.44
C ALA A 242 -3.02 5.51 -23.85
N TYR A 243 -3.16 5.10 -22.59
CA TYR A 243 -2.12 4.35 -21.90
C TYR A 243 -2.15 2.88 -22.30
N LEU A 244 -0.95 2.31 -22.43
CA LEU A 244 -0.74 0.88 -22.60
C LEU A 244 -0.63 0.18 -21.23
N PRO A 245 -0.97 -1.12 -21.13
CA PRO A 245 -0.88 -1.86 -19.88
C PRO A 245 0.48 -1.77 -19.19
N PHE A 246 1.58 -1.91 -19.93
CA PHE A 246 2.93 -1.82 -19.36
C PHE A 246 3.23 -0.46 -18.72
N GLN A 247 2.68 0.63 -19.27
CA GLN A 247 2.91 1.98 -18.76
C GLN A 247 2.28 2.15 -17.37
N ILE A 248 1.11 1.56 -17.13
CA ILE A 248 0.48 1.59 -15.80
C ILE A 248 1.22 0.71 -14.83
N VAL A 249 1.66 -0.48 -15.25
CA VAL A 249 2.48 -1.34 -14.40
C VAL A 249 3.77 -0.60 -14.00
N ALA A 250 4.41 0.11 -14.93
CA ALA A 250 5.59 0.93 -14.65
C ALA A 250 5.30 2.07 -13.65
N ILE A 251 4.20 2.81 -13.83
CA ILE A 251 3.76 3.86 -12.89
C ILE A 251 3.47 3.25 -11.51
N ALA A 252 2.74 2.14 -11.45
CA ALA A 252 2.40 1.46 -10.20
C ALA A 252 3.64 0.94 -9.46
N LYS A 253 4.59 0.36 -10.19
CA LYS A 253 5.90 -0.07 -9.65
C LYS A 253 6.65 1.10 -9.05
N LYS A 254 6.82 2.20 -9.80
CA LYS A 254 7.52 3.38 -9.29
C LYS A 254 6.80 3.96 -8.07
N ALA A 255 5.48 4.14 -8.17
CA ALA A 255 4.67 4.66 -7.07
C ALA A 255 4.82 3.81 -5.80
N SER A 256 4.84 2.48 -5.92
CA SER A 256 5.02 1.59 -4.77
C SER A 256 6.42 1.66 -4.16
N ILE A 257 7.48 1.65 -4.98
CA ILE A 257 8.86 1.80 -4.49
C ILE A 257 9.04 3.16 -3.82
N SER A 258 8.57 4.23 -4.44
CA SER A 258 8.59 5.59 -3.90
C SER A 258 7.79 5.67 -2.60
N LEU A 259 6.58 5.09 -2.55
CA LEU A 259 5.77 5.03 -1.34
C LEU A 259 6.50 4.29 -0.21
N ALA A 260 7.17 3.17 -0.50
CA ALA A 260 7.95 2.43 0.49
C ALA A 260 9.12 3.26 1.05
N GLN A 261 9.78 4.05 0.20
CA GLN A 261 10.81 5.00 0.61
C GLN A 261 10.24 6.15 1.45
N PHE A 262 9.13 6.77 1.04
CA PHE A 262 8.51 7.86 1.82
C PHE A 262 7.94 7.38 3.14
N LEU A 263 7.40 6.17 3.22
CA LEU A 263 6.99 5.58 4.49
C LEU A 263 8.16 5.46 5.48
N ALA A 264 9.37 5.18 5.00
CA ALA A 264 10.56 5.15 5.86
C ALA A 264 10.91 6.55 6.41
N LEU A 265 10.67 7.61 5.64
CA LEU A 265 10.93 8.98 6.06
C LEU A 265 9.79 9.57 6.91
N LEU A 266 8.54 9.26 6.59
CA LEU A 266 7.35 9.81 7.26
C LEU A 266 7.10 9.17 8.62
N MET A 267 7.38 7.88 8.79
CA MET A 267 7.04 7.16 10.03
C MET A 267 7.79 7.70 11.27
N PRO A 268 9.10 8.01 11.22
CA PRO A 268 9.80 8.69 12.31
C PRO A 268 9.21 10.07 12.62
N LEU A 269 8.82 10.82 11.58
CA LEU A 269 8.21 12.15 11.73
C LEU A 269 6.83 12.08 12.41
N TYR A 270 6.04 11.04 12.10
CA TYR A 270 4.73 10.82 12.72
C TYR A 270 4.86 10.48 14.21
N ARG A 271 5.83 9.64 14.59
CA ARG A 271 6.09 9.27 16.01
C ARG A 271 6.66 10.42 16.85
N ALA A 272 7.35 11.37 16.23
CA ALA A 272 7.91 12.54 16.92
C ALA A 272 6.84 13.57 17.37
N ASP A 273 5.54 13.24 17.30
CA ASP A 273 4.49 14.10 17.86
C ASP A 273 4.62 14.17 19.39
N SER A 274 4.83 15.37 19.92
CA SER A 274 4.80 15.61 21.36
C SER A 274 3.38 15.56 21.94
N GLN A 275 2.33 15.64 21.11
CA GLN A 275 0.93 15.50 21.55
C GLN A 275 0.47 14.04 21.62
N ASN A 276 1.14 13.16 20.88
CA ASN A 276 0.98 11.71 20.95
C ASN A 276 2.38 11.12 21.07
N PRO A 277 3.02 11.19 22.26
CA PRO A 277 4.21 10.38 22.47
C PRO A 277 3.78 8.98 22.06
N ALA A 278 4.46 8.39 21.07
CA ALA A 278 4.27 6.99 20.81
C ALA A 278 4.49 6.32 22.17
N LYS A 279 3.40 5.90 22.82
CA LYS A 279 3.50 4.92 23.89
C LYS A 279 4.41 3.86 23.27
N PRO A 280 5.55 3.57 23.89
CA PRO A 280 6.51 2.63 23.32
C PRO A 280 5.71 1.36 23.04
N THR A 281 5.41 1.14 21.76
CA THR A 281 4.74 -0.06 21.25
C THR A 281 3.64 -0.60 22.17
N ASP A 282 2.41 -0.07 22.05
CA ASP A 282 1.18 -0.76 22.54
C ASP A 282 0.87 -2.06 21.74
N ASP A 283 1.87 -2.56 21.00
CA ASP A 283 1.78 -3.63 19.99
C ASP A 283 3.06 -4.48 19.94
N SER A 284 3.96 -4.38 20.92
CA SER A 284 4.98 -5.43 21.06
C SER A 284 4.32 -6.62 21.73
N ASP A 285 4.54 -7.83 21.20
CA ASP A 285 4.01 -9.07 21.81
C ASP A 285 4.35 -9.15 23.30
N GLU A 286 5.50 -8.60 23.70
CA GLU A 286 5.92 -8.50 25.09
C GLU A 286 4.97 -7.65 25.97
N THR A 287 4.45 -6.53 25.46
CA THR A 287 3.47 -5.72 26.21
C THR A 287 2.12 -6.42 26.32
N ARG A 288 1.68 -7.13 25.26
CA ARG A 288 0.47 -7.97 25.30
C ARG A 288 0.61 -9.10 26.31
N HIS A 289 1.75 -9.79 26.32
CA HIS A 289 2.03 -10.82 27.31
C HIS A 289 2.02 -10.25 28.72
N ARG A 290 2.65 -9.09 28.96
CA ARG A 290 2.60 -8.42 30.27
C ARG A 290 1.18 -8.00 30.69
N GLN A 291 0.33 -7.58 29.75
CA GLN A 291 -1.07 -7.27 30.03
C GLN A 291 -1.87 -8.54 30.37
N LEU A 292 -1.64 -9.65 29.66
CA LEU A 292 -2.24 -10.95 29.96
C LEU A 292 -1.77 -11.48 31.31
N ASP A 293 -0.49 -11.33 31.65
CA ASP A 293 0.05 -11.73 32.95
C ASP A 293 -0.57 -10.92 34.09
N ARG A 294 -0.74 -9.59 33.90
CA ARG A 294 -1.45 -8.74 34.87
C ARG A 294 -2.91 -9.15 35.04
N LEU A 295 -3.59 -9.47 33.94
CA LEU A 295 -4.97 -9.94 33.99
C LEU A 295 -5.07 -11.30 34.70
N GLY A 296 -4.15 -12.22 34.40
CA GLY A 296 -4.03 -13.51 35.06
C GLY A 296 -3.80 -13.38 36.56
N GLY A 297 -2.88 -12.49 36.96
CA GLY A 297 -2.62 -12.17 38.36
C GLY A 297 -3.85 -11.61 39.07
N LEU A 298 -4.57 -10.68 38.45
CA LEU A 298 -5.82 -10.13 38.99
C LEU A 298 -6.90 -11.19 39.17
N VAL A 299 -7.06 -12.09 38.20
CA VAL A 299 -8.04 -13.19 38.30
C VAL A 299 -7.68 -14.14 39.43
N GLU A 300 -6.40 -14.46 39.60
CA GLU A 300 -5.93 -15.31 40.69
C GLU A 300 -6.15 -14.65 42.07
N GLU A 301 -5.89 -13.34 42.17
CA GLU A 301 -6.11 -12.55 43.39
C GLU A 301 -7.60 -12.48 43.74
N ILE A 302 -8.47 -12.17 42.76
CA ILE A 302 -9.93 -12.16 42.94
C ILE A 302 -10.43 -13.54 43.37
N ASN A 303 -9.88 -14.63 42.82
CA ASN A 303 -10.27 -15.98 43.20
C ASN A 303 -9.83 -16.30 44.65
N LYS A 304 -8.65 -15.86 45.07
CA LYS A 304 -8.19 -15.99 46.46
C LYS A 304 -9.10 -15.23 47.41
N ASP A 305 -9.47 -14.00 47.07
CA ASP A 305 -10.35 -13.18 47.92
C ASP A 305 -11.78 -13.71 47.96
N ALA A 306 -12.31 -14.22 46.84
CA ALA A 306 -13.61 -14.89 46.82
C ALA A 306 -13.63 -16.12 47.73
N ASN A 307 -12.57 -16.93 47.72
CA ASN A 307 -12.46 -18.09 48.61
C ASN A 307 -12.33 -17.69 50.09
N ARG A 308 -11.56 -16.63 50.39
CA ARG A 308 -11.46 -16.09 51.75
C ARG A 308 -12.80 -15.57 52.26
N LEU A 309 -13.54 -14.85 51.42
CA LEU A 309 -14.88 -14.37 51.78
C LEU A 309 -15.82 -15.52 52.06
N LEU A 310 -15.83 -16.55 51.21
CA LEU A 310 -16.63 -17.75 51.43
C LEU A 310 -16.23 -18.48 52.72
N GLU A 311 -14.93 -18.56 53.01
CA GLU A 311 -14.43 -19.15 54.24
C GLU A 311 -14.90 -18.35 55.47
N LEU A 312 -14.78 -17.02 55.44
CA LEU A 312 -15.24 -16.11 56.49
C LEU A 312 -16.74 -16.24 56.74
N GLU A 313 -17.56 -16.29 55.69
CA GLU A 313 -19.01 -16.48 55.80
C GLU A 313 -19.38 -17.89 56.29
N SER A 314 -18.52 -18.88 56.05
CA SER A 314 -18.73 -20.26 56.51
C SER A 314 -18.30 -20.51 57.97
N ILE A 315 -17.61 -19.57 58.62
CA ILE A 315 -17.13 -19.69 60.03
C ILE A 315 -18.23 -20.14 61.01
N PRO A 316 -19.46 -19.57 61.01
CA PRO A 316 -20.51 -19.96 61.94
C PRO A 316 -20.96 -21.42 61.81
N TYR A 317 -20.68 -22.04 60.65
CA TYR A 317 -21.06 -23.41 60.32
C TYR A 317 -19.89 -24.40 60.47
N ARG A 318 -18.70 -23.93 60.87
CA ARG A 318 -17.47 -24.72 60.89
C ARG A 318 -17.52 -25.90 61.87
N ASP A 319 -18.10 -25.70 63.03
CA ASP A 319 -18.08 -26.69 64.12
C ASP A 319 -19.28 -27.66 64.06
N ASN A 320 -20.28 -27.40 63.20
CA ASN A 320 -21.47 -28.23 63.03
C ASN A 320 -21.50 -28.89 61.64
N GLU A 321 -21.04 -30.15 61.58
CA GLU A 321 -20.90 -30.88 60.32
C GLU A 321 -22.23 -31.05 59.54
N ARG A 322 -23.37 -31.11 60.24
CA ARG A 322 -24.70 -31.17 59.59
C ARG A 322 -25.06 -29.86 58.90
N ALA A 323 -24.93 -28.73 59.60
CA ALA A 323 -25.25 -27.42 59.06
C ALA A 323 -24.31 -27.03 57.89
N LYS A 324 -23.05 -27.45 57.94
CA LYS A 324 -22.10 -27.32 56.84
C LYS A 324 -22.52 -28.11 55.59
N SER A 325 -23.03 -29.33 55.77
CA SER A 325 -23.51 -30.16 54.66
C SER A 325 -24.75 -29.56 53.99
N GLU A 326 -25.68 -29.01 54.79
CA GLU A 326 -26.87 -28.31 54.30
C GLU A 326 -26.51 -27.03 53.54
N LEU A 327 -25.59 -26.20 54.07
CA LEU A 327 -25.09 -25.01 53.40
C LEU A 327 -24.47 -25.35 52.04
N ARG A 328 -23.64 -26.40 51.99
CA ARG A 328 -23.00 -26.87 50.75
C ARG A 328 -24.03 -27.34 49.73
N GLU A 329 -25.06 -28.05 50.16
CA GLU A 329 -26.14 -28.50 49.28
C GLU A 329 -26.97 -27.32 48.76
N ALA A 330 -27.29 -26.35 49.62
CA ALA A 330 -28.00 -25.13 49.24
C ALA A 330 -27.19 -24.29 48.23
N LEU A 331 -25.88 -24.10 48.46
CA LEU A 331 -24.98 -23.41 47.53
C LEU A 331 -24.89 -24.14 46.19
N LYS A 332 -24.75 -25.46 46.21
CA LYS A 332 -24.74 -26.28 44.99
C LYS A 332 -26.03 -26.10 44.20
N LYS A 333 -27.18 -26.18 44.88
CA LYS A 333 -28.49 -25.98 44.25
C LYS A 333 -28.62 -24.57 43.68
N TYR A 334 -28.18 -23.55 44.42
CA TYR A 334 -28.17 -22.17 43.97
C TYR A 334 -27.28 -21.96 42.73
N MET A 335 -26.06 -22.49 42.72
CA MET A 335 -25.15 -22.40 41.57
C MET A 335 -25.73 -23.07 40.34
N VAL A 336 -26.20 -24.32 40.48
CA VAL A 336 -26.83 -25.07 39.38
C VAL A 336 -28.04 -24.30 38.86
N GLN A 337 -28.91 -23.82 39.75
CA GLN A 337 -30.08 -23.05 39.36
C GLN A 337 -29.67 -21.76 38.63
N ASN A 338 -28.70 -21.00 39.14
CA ASN A 338 -28.25 -19.76 38.51
C ASN A 338 -27.62 -20.01 37.13
N VAL A 339 -26.77 -21.03 36.98
CA VAL A 339 -26.20 -21.43 35.68
C VAL A 339 -27.30 -21.80 34.69
N VAL A 340 -28.26 -22.64 35.11
CA VAL A 340 -29.41 -23.02 34.29
C VAL A 340 -30.26 -21.80 33.93
N HIS A 341 -30.44 -20.82 34.81
CA HIS A 341 -31.18 -19.59 34.52
C HIS A 341 -30.41 -18.63 33.59
N GLN A 342 -29.08 -18.72 33.56
CA GLN A 342 -28.23 -17.94 32.66
C GLN A 342 -28.17 -18.53 31.25
N GLU A 343 -28.51 -19.82 31.07
CA GLU A 343 -28.60 -20.42 29.74
C GLU A 343 -29.63 -19.69 28.87
N LYS A 344 -29.24 -19.42 27.62
CA LYS A 344 -30.01 -18.59 26.69
C LYS A 344 -31.43 -19.14 26.47
N GLU A 345 -31.58 -20.45 26.39
CA GLU A 345 -32.86 -21.12 26.15
C GLU A 345 -33.81 -20.98 27.34
N VAL A 346 -33.32 -21.24 28.56
CA VAL A 346 -34.10 -21.12 29.80
C VAL A 346 -34.47 -19.67 30.05
N ARG A 347 -33.54 -18.73 29.88
CA ARG A 347 -33.81 -17.30 30.02
C ARG A 347 -34.87 -16.81 29.03
N ASN A 348 -34.80 -17.26 27.78
CA ASN A 348 -35.79 -16.91 26.76
C ASN A 348 -37.16 -17.53 27.06
N ALA A 349 -37.21 -18.79 27.51
CA ALA A 349 -38.44 -19.47 27.90
C ALA A 349 -39.11 -18.78 29.12
N MET A 350 -38.33 -18.46 30.15
CA MET A 350 -38.81 -17.68 31.30
C MET A 350 -39.30 -16.29 30.88
N GLY A 351 -38.58 -15.61 29.98
CA GLY A 351 -39.00 -14.33 29.41
C GLY A 351 -40.32 -14.42 28.66
N GLN A 352 -40.55 -15.48 27.87
CA GLN A 352 -41.81 -15.72 27.17
C GLN A 352 -42.97 -15.99 28.15
N VAL A 353 -42.74 -16.74 29.22
CA VAL A 353 -43.75 -16.98 30.27
C VAL A 353 -44.08 -15.68 31.01
N MET A 354 -43.08 -14.86 31.34
CA MET A 354 -43.31 -13.54 31.96
C MET A 354 -44.04 -12.59 31.01
N MET A 355 -43.74 -12.62 29.71
CA MET A 355 -44.46 -11.82 28.72
C MET A 355 -45.92 -12.26 28.57
N ARG A 356 -46.21 -13.57 28.55
CA ARG A 356 -47.60 -14.08 28.55
C ARG A 356 -48.36 -13.73 29.83
N LYS A 357 -47.68 -13.62 30.98
CA LYS A 357 -48.31 -13.12 32.22
C LYS A 357 -48.59 -11.61 32.19
N ARG A 358 -47.97 -10.87 31.25
CA ARG A 358 -48.11 -9.41 31.10
C ARG A 358 -49.00 -9.00 29.93
N THR A 359 -49.51 -9.93 29.12
CA THR A 359 -50.48 -9.60 28.07
C THR A 359 -51.79 -9.12 28.70
N GLY A 360 -52.08 -7.83 28.56
CA GLY A 360 -53.26 -7.17 29.15
C GLY A 360 -52.94 -6.14 30.25
N VAL A 361 -51.66 -5.97 30.63
CA VAL A 361 -51.25 -5.02 31.67
C VAL A 361 -50.57 -3.79 31.03
N PRO A 362 -50.98 -2.54 31.36
CA PRO A 362 -50.38 -1.33 30.78
C PRO A 362 -48.90 -1.18 31.16
N HIS A 363 -48.12 -0.57 30.28
CA HIS A 363 -46.70 -0.30 30.53
C HIS A 363 -46.51 0.52 31.81
N GLY A 364 -45.79 -0.03 32.79
CA GLY A 364 -45.45 0.64 34.06
C GLY A 364 -46.17 0.11 35.30
N ALA A 365 -47.07 -0.86 35.19
CA ALA A 365 -47.69 -1.46 36.37
C ALA A 365 -46.69 -2.32 37.17
N VAL A 366 -46.40 -1.90 38.40
CA VAL A 366 -45.63 -2.67 39.37
C VAL A 366 -46.62 -3.56 40.13
N GLY A 367 -46.48 -4.88 40.00
CA GLY A 367 -47.34 -5.82 40.74
C GLY A 367 -47.20 -5.62 42.24
N THR A 368 -48.31 -5.71 42.98
CA THR A 368 -48.29 -5.78 44.44
C THR A 368 -47.57 -7.05 44.87
N LYS A 369 -46.59 -6.89 45.78
CA LYS A 369 -45.80 -7.99 46.35
C LYS A 369 -46.67 -9.04 47.02
#